data_AF-A0A9P3JLY5-F1
#
_entry.id   AF-A0A9P3JLY5-F1
#
_cell.length_a   1.000
_cell.length_b   1.000
_cell.length_c   1.000
_cell.angle_alpha   90.00
_cell.angle_beta   90.00
_cell.angle_gamma   90.00
#
_symmetry.space_group_name_H-M   'P 1'
#
loop_
_entity.id
_entity.type
_entity.pdbx_description
1 polymer ?
#
loop_
_entity_poly.entity_id
_entity_poly.type
_entity_poly.pdbx_seq_one_letter_code
_entity_poly.pdbx_strand_id
1 'polypeptide(L)'
;MAPPASTSLLSRARQALAKYVRPPWNYTGPTASAEFRESVPVLGEYRPFAPTNPPAKASIPQSDLDRVFNIKYHDRERRRAVFETKKETLTVAQLTEQIRGGGASAEASGEAVGEAAGTGGSASGASAEYSPPTPGKWYFYGQERHLNDCPGDGYQK
;
A
#
# COMPACT_ATOMS: atom_id res chain seq x y z
N MET A 1 -57.43 -12.88 -32.94
CA MET A 1 -56.73 -13.22 -31.68
C MET A 1 -56.63 -14.74 -31.60
N ALA A 2 -55.41 -15.29 -31.71
CA ALA A 2 -55.17 -16.73 -31.61
C ALA A 2 -55.06 -17.17 -30.14
N PRO A 3 -55.56 -18.36 -29.75
CA PRO A 3 -55.43 -18.86 -28.38
C PRO A 3 -53.97 -19.23 -28.06
N PRO A 4 -53.50 -19.03 -26.81
CA PRO A 4 -52.15 -19.42 -26.41
C PRO A 4 -52.00 -20.95 -26.44
N ALA A 5 -50.91 -21.41 -27.06
CA ALA A 5 -50.58 -22.83 -27.19
C ALA A 5 -50.57 -23.57 -25.84
N SER A 6 -51.12 -24.78 -25.82
CA SER A 6 -51.23 -25.66 -24.67
C SER A 6 -49.87 -26.17 -24.16
N THR A 7 -49.24 -25.44 -23.24
CA THR A 7 -48.07 -25.94 -22.49
C THR A 7 -48.44 -27.17 -21.66
N SER A 8 -47.79 -28.30 -21.92
CA SER A 8 -48.07 -29.60 -21.30
C SER A 8 -47.91 -29.58 -19.77
N LEU A 9 -48.68 -30.39 -19.05
CA LEU A 9 -48.61 -30.51 -17.57
C LEU A 9 -47.18 -30.83 -17.07
N LEU A 10 -46.42 -31.60 -17.86
CA LEU A 10 -45.03 -31.93 -17.58
C LEU A 10 -44.12 -30.69 -17.59
N SER A 11 -44.36 -29.75 -18.51
CA SER A 11 -43.61 -28.49 -18.58
C SER A 11 -43.86 -27.62 -17.35
N ARG A 12 -45.10 -27.58 -16.84
CA ARG A 12 -45.45 -26.89 -15.59
C ARG A 12 -44.83 -27.56 -14.36
N ALA A 13 -44.84 -28.89 -14.29
CA ALA A 13 -44.22 -29.64 -13.21
C ALA A 13 -42.69 -29.43 -13.17
N ARG A 14 -42.03 -29.44 -14.33
CA ARG A 14 -40.59 -29.15 -14.46
C ARG A 14 -40.26 -27.71 -14.04
N GLN A 15 -41.10 -26.74 -14.43
CA GLN A 15 -40.94 -25.35 -14.01
C GLN A 15 -41.15 -25.16 -12.50
N ALA A 16 -42.04 -25.95 -11.87
CA ALA A 16 -42.23 -25.93 -10.42
C ALA A 16 -41.04 -26.57 -9.67
N LEU A 17 -40.54 -27.71 -10.14
CA LEU A 17 -39.39 -28.41 -9.54
C LEU A 17 -38.09 -27.61 -9.67
N ALA A 18 -37.89 -26.92 -10.80
CA ALA A 18 -36.73 -26.08 -11.05
C ALA A 18 -36.60 -24.89 -10.08
N LYS A 19 -37.67 -24.53 -9.35
CA LYS A 19 -37.62 -23.51 -8.30
C LYS A 19 -37.02 -24.03 -6.99
N TYR A 20 -37.08 -25.34 -6.75
CA TYR A 20 -36.61 -25.97 -5.51
C TYR A 20 -35.23 -26.61 -5.65
N VAL A 21 -34.81 -26.95 -6.88
CA VAL A 21 -33.49 -27.53 -7.15
C VAL A 21 -32.52 -26.43 -7.55
N ARG A 22 -31.50 -26.18 -6.74
CA ARG A 22 -30.40 -25.27 -7.09
C ARG A 22 -29.61 -25.86 -8.26
N PRO A 23 -29.04 -25.01 -9.14
CA PRO A 23 -28.15 -25.51 -10.17
C PRO A 23 -26.94 -26.23 -9.53
N PRO A 24 -26.38 -27.25 -10.20
CA PRO A 24 -25.35 -28.13 -9.62
C PRO A 24 -24.06 -27.42 -9.20
N TRP A 25 -23.77 -26.24 -9.76
CA TRP A 25 -22.60 -25.42 -9.41
C TRP A 25 -22.84 -24.48 -8.20
N ASN A 26 -24.03 -24.47 -7.60
CA ASN A 26 -24.35 -23.64 -6.42
C ASN A 26 -24.39 -24.44 -5.11
N TYR A 27 -23.89 -25.68 -5.10
CA TYR A 27 -23.84 -26.51 -3.89
C TYR A 27 -22.54 -26.31 -3.09
N THR A 28 -21.42 -26.06 -3.78
CA THR A 28 -20.09 -25.89 -3.16
C THR A 28 -19.28 -24.85 -3.93
N GLY A 29 -18.28 -24.28 -3.26
CA GLY A 29 -17.37 -23.30 -3.88
C GLY A 29 -17.83 -21.85 -3.71
N PRO A 30 -17.20 -20.90 -4.42
CA PRO A 30 -17.44 -19.47 -4.25
C PRO A 30 -18.88 -19.07 -4.60
N THR A 31 -19.49 -19.68 -5.62
CA THR A 31 -20.88 -19.46 -6.04
C THR A 31 -21.93 -19.94 -5.03
N ALA A 32 -21.52 -20.71 -4.02
CA ALA A 32 -22.38 -21.17 -2.94
C ALA A 32 -22.29 -20.28 -1.69
N SER A 33 -21.34 -19.33 -1.64
CA SER A 33 -21.19 -18.41 -0.51
C SER A 33 -22.25 -17.29 -0.57
N ALA A 34 -22.68 -16.80 0.61
CA ALA A 34 -23.65 -15.70 0.69
C ALA A 34 -23.06 -14.35 0.26
N GLU A 35 -21.74 -14.25 0.20
CA GLU A 35 -21.00 -13.04 -0.15
C GLU A 35 -20.75 -12.93 -1.65
N PHE A 36 -20.93 -14.01 -2.40
CA PHE A 36 -20.69 -14.05 -3.83
C PHE A 36 -21.70 -13.18 -4.58
N ARG A 37 -21.17 -12.25 -5.39
CA ARG A 37 -21.93 -11.39 -6.29
C ARG A 37 -21.47 -11.64 -7.72
N GLU A 38 -22.41 -11.64 -8.65
CA GLU A 38 -22.11 -11.75 -10.07
C GLU A 38 -21.34 -10.52 -10.55
N SER A 39 -20.39 -10.73 -11.46
CA SER A 39 -19.53 -9.67 -11.99
C SER A 39 -20.22 -8.75 -12.98
N VAL A 40 -21.37 -9.16 -13.53
CA VAL A 40 -22.10 -8.41 -14.55
C VAL A 40 -23.05 -7.44 -13.86
N PRO A 41 -22.75 -6.14 -13.85
CA PRO A 41 -23.65 -5.16 -13.27
C PRO A 41 -24.89 -5.00 -14.14
N VAL A 42 -26.01 -4.63 -13.52
CA VAL A 42 -27.22 -4.24 -14.28
C VAL A 42 -26.93 -2.93 -15.04
N LEU A 43 -27.47 -2.80 -16.26
CA LEU A 43 -27.19 -1.68 -17.16
C LEU A 43 -27.38 -0.30 -16.52
N GLY A 44 -28.35 -0.16 -15.60
CA GLY A 44 -28.62 1.09 -14.89
C GLY A 44 -27.79 1.33 -13.62
N GLU A 45 -27.16 0.29 -13.05
CA GLU A 45 -26.45 0.36 -11.77
C GLU A 45 -25.02 0.86 -11.93
N TYR A 46 -24.30 0.39 -12.95
CA TYR A 46 -22.88 0.74 -13.13
C TYR A 46 -22.68 2.20 -13.55
N ARG A 47 -23.53 2.68 -14.46
CA ARG A 47 -23.38 3.99 -15.09
C ARG A 47 -24.73 4.61 -15.47
N PRO A 48 -25.49 5.11 -14.50
CA PRO A 48 -26.76 5.78 -14.78
C PRO A 48 -26.59 7.05 -15.62
N PHE A 49 -25.43 7.72 -15.51
CA PHE A 49 -25.11 8.95 -16.23
C PHE A 49 -23.93 8.76 -17.19
N ALA A 50 -24.10 9.20 -18.43
CA ALA A 50 -23.03 9.26 -19.43
C ALA A 50 -21.88 10.16 -18.93
N PRO A 51 -20.61 9.96 -19.36
CA PRO A 51 -19.49 10.77 -18.86
C PRO A 51 -19.66 12.25 -19.20
N THR A 52 -20.28 12.51 -20.34
CA THR A 52 -20.54 13.83 -20.88
C THR A 52 -21.72 14.52 -20.19
N ASN A 53 -22.57 13.77 -19.47
CA ASN A 53 -23.76 14.29 -18.81
C ASN A 53 -23.78 13.90 -17.32
N PRO A 54 -22.84 14.43 -16.51
CA PRO A 54 -22.85 14.21 -15.06
C PRO A 54 -24.05 14.94 -14.44
N PRO A 55 -24.64 14.40 -13.35
CA PRO A 55 -25.81 15.01 -12.69
C PRO A 55 -25.48 16.35 -12.01
N ALA A 56 -24.20 16.60 -11.70
CA ALA A 56 -23.73 17.80 -11.04
C ALA A 56 -22.62 18.47 -11.84
N LYS A 57 -22.62 19.81 -11.85
CA LYS A 57 -21.53 20.60 -12.41
C LYS A 57 -20.35 20.60 -11.43
N ALA A 58 -19.24 19.95 -11.80
CA ALA A 58 -18.03 19.97 -10.99
C ALA A 58 -17.36 21.35 -11.06
N SER A 59 -17.04 21.93 -9.89
CA SER A 59 -16.21 23.13 -9.75
C SER A 59 -14.89 22.74 -9.12
N ILE A 60 -13.86 22.51 -9.94
CA ILE A 60 -12.54 22.04 -9.49
C ILE A 60 -11.71 23.25 -9.02
N PRO A 61 -11.30 23.32 -7.75
CA PRO A 61 -10.45 24.41 -7.27
C PRO A 61 -9.08 24.35 -7.94
N GLN A 62 -8.65 25.45 -8.55
CA GLN A 62 -7.35 25.56 -9.23
C GLN A 62 -6.23 26.07 -8.30
N SER A 63 -6.60 26.82 -7.27
CA SER A 63 -5.66 27.48 -6.35
C SER A 63 -6.22 27.50 -4.94
N ASP A 64 -5.34 27.42 -3.95
CA ASP A 64 -5.70 27.65 -2.55
C ASP A 64 -6.25 29.08 -2.36
N LEU A 65 -7.22 29.24 -1.45
CA LEU A 65 -7.90 30.52 -1.20
C LEU A 65 -6.93 31.66 -0.87
N ASP A 66 -5.91 31.38 -0.06
CA ASP A 66 -4.90 32.36 0.35
C ASP A 66 -4.11 32.93 -0.83
N ARG A 67 -4.05 32.20 -1.94
CA ARG A 67 -3.23 32.52 -3.12
C ARG A 67 -4.02 33.13 -4.27
N VAL A 68 -5.35 33.23 -4.14
CA VAL A 68 -6.22 33.87 -5.14
C VAL A 68 -5.97 35.38 -5.17
N PHE A 69 -5.93 36.01 -4.00
CA PHE A 69 -5.69 37.45 -3.88
C PHE A 69 -4.22 37.80 -3.61
N ASN A 70 -3.48 36.94 -2.89
CA ASN A 70 -2.04 37.12 -2.70
C ASN A 70 -1.25 36.48 -3.85
N ILE A 71 -1.07 37.24 -4.93
CA ILE A 71 -0.42 36.79 -6.16
C ILE A 71 1.11 36.91 -6.15
N LYS A 72 1.73 37.24 -5.01
CA LYS A 72 3.18 37.38 -4.88
C LYS A 72 3.86 36.05 -5.21
N TYR A 73 4.53 36.00 -6.35
CA TYR A 73 5.06 34.75 -6.90
C TYR A 73 6.40 34.33 -6.24
N HIS A 74 7.31 35.27 -5.95
CA HIS A 74 8.65 34.92 -5.47
C HIS A 74 8.66 34.24 -4.08
N ASP A 75 7.70 34.54 -3.21
CA ASP A 75 7.56 33.85 -1.91
C ASP A 75 7.09 32.40 -2.09
N ARG A 76 6.35 32.11 -3.17
CA ARG A 76 5.77 30.80 -3.48
C ARG A 76 6.71 29.95 -4.33
N GLU A 77 7.58 30.57 -5.11
CA GLU A 77 8.45 29.91 -6.07
C GLU A 77 9.50 29.04 -5.36
N ARG A 78 9.22 27.74 -5.26
CA ARG A 78 10.18 26.77 -4.72
C ARG A 78 11.27 26.38 -5.71
N ARG A 79 10.99 26.48 -7.02
CA ARG A 79 11.92 26.01 -8.07
C ARG A 79 13.23 26.78 -8.10
N ARG A 80 13.18 28.08 -7.83
CA ARG A 80 14.36 28.97 -7.79
C ARG A 80 14.77 29.34 -6.38
N ALA A 81 14.18 28.70 -5.36
CA ALA A 81 14.63 28.89 -3.99
C ALA A 81 16.09 28.41 -3.92
N VAL A 82 17.00 29.37 -3.80
CA VAL A 82 18.43 29.11 -3.86
C VAL A 82 18.84 28.51 -2.52
N PHE A 83 19.02 27.19 -2.48
CA PHE A 83 19.96 26.62 -1.53
C PHE A 83 21.34 26.85 -2.15
N GLU A 84 22.05 27.87 -1.67
CA GLU A 84 23.42 28.12 -2.13
C GLU A 84 24.24 26.86 -1.88
N THR A 85 24.67 26.19 -2.95
CA THR A 85 25.50 25.01 -2.84
C THR A 85 26.89 25.46 -2.42
N LYS A 86 27.16 25.42 -1.12
CA LYS A 86 28.50 25.65 -0.57
C LYS A 86 29.38 24.48 -0.96
N LYS A 87 30.33 24.73 -1.86
CA LYS A 87 31.36 23.75 -2.23
C LYS A 87 32.62 24.10 -1.44
N GLU A 88 32.92 23.27 -0.45
CA GLU A 88 34.15 23.40 0.34
C GLU A 88 35.15 22.35 -0.16
N THR A 89 36.35 22.78 -0.53
CA THR A 89 37.44 21.87 -0.87
C THR A 89 38.23 21.58 0.40
N LEU A 90 38.24 20.32 0.81
CA LEU A 90 39.02 19.89 1.97
C LEU A 90 40.48 19.66 1.55
N THR A 91 41.40 20.31 2.26
CA THR A 91 42.83 20.03 2.12
C THR A 91 43.19 18.71 2.82
N VAL A 92 44.30 18.10 2.42
CA VAL A 92 44.78 16.84 3.03
C VAL A 92 44.95 16.98 4.54
N ALA A 93 45.46 18.13 5.01
CA ALA A 93 45.62 18.42 6.44
C ALA A 93 44.28 18.39 7.18
N GLN A 94 43.26 19.08 6.67
CA GLN A 94 41.91 19.11 7.27
C GLN A 94 41.25 17.73 7.29
N LEU A 95 41.42 16.95 6.22
CA LEU A 95 40.93 15.57 6.16
C LEU A 95 41.62 14.68 7.19
N THR A 96 42.95 14.81 7.35
CA THR A 96 43.69 14.03 8.37
C THR A 96 43.30 14.40 9.79
N GLU A 97 42.93 15.66 10.05
CA GLU A 97 42.39 16.10 11.34
C GLU A 97 40.98 15.55 11.58
N GLN A 98 40.12 15.53 10.55
CA GLN A 98 38.79 14.91 10.63
C GLN A 98 38.87 13.40 10.89
N ILE A 99 39.81 12.69 10.24
CA ILE A 99 40.01 11.25 10.47
C ILE A 99 40.57 11.01 11.87
N ARG A 100 41.52 11.84 12.33
CA ARG A 100 42.08 11.75 13.67
C ARG A 100 41.05 12.08 14.76
N GLY A 101 40.17 13.05 14.50
CA GLY A 101 39.08 13.45 15.39
C GLY A 101 37.85 12.54 15.34
N GLY A 102 37.57 11.92 14.19
CA GLY A 102 36.49 10.95 13.98
C GLY A 102 36.89 9.50 14.25
N GLY A 103 38.14 9.26 14.63
CA GLY A 103 38.70 7.95 14.99
C GLY A 103 38.26 7.45 16.36
N ALA A 104 36.95 7.42 16.62
CA ALA A 104 36.38 6.67 17.72
C ALA A 104 35.38 5.65 17.16
N SER A 105 35.83 4.39 17.11
CA SER A 105 35.05 3.14 17.09
C SER A 105 34.10 2.89 15.90
N ALA A 106 34.63 2.23 14.85
CA ALA A 106 33.83 1.44 13.90
C ALA A 106 34.41 0.02 13.81
N GLU A 107 34.11 -0.83 14.79
CA GLU A 107 34.45 -2.26 14.73
C GLU A 107 33.27 -3.04 14.15
N ALA A 108 33.44 -3.50 12.91
CA ALA A 108 32.53 -4.40 12.24
C ALA A 108 32.65 -5.81 12.84
N SER A 109 31.64 -6.27 13.57
CA SER A 109 31.55 -7.65 14.02
C SER A 109 31.35 -8.59 12.84
N GLY A 110 32.45 -9.17 12.34
CA GLY A 110 32.44 -10.38 11.54
C GLY A 110 32.02 -11.57 12.40
N GLU A 111 31.03 -12.31 11.92
CA GLU A 111 30.52 -13.52 12.55
C GLU A 111 31.55 -14.65 12.35
N ALA A 112 32.41 -14.87 13.34
CA ALA A 112 33.22 -16.09 13.44
C ALA A 112 32.49 -17.09 14.34
N VAL A 113 32.12 -18.24 13.78
CA VAL A 113 31.49 -19.35 14.49
C VAL A 113 32.58 -20.25 15.11
N GLY A 114 32.58 -20.37 16.45
CA GLY A 114 33.26 -21.40 17.28
C GLY A 114 34.79 -21.26 17.42
N GLU A 115 35.46 -21.46 18.56
CA GLU A 115 35.17 -22.23 19.76
C GLU A 115 36.14 -21.82 20.91
N ALA A 116 35.60 -21.70 22.13
CA ALA A 116 36.20 -21.85 23.46
C ALA A 116 37.38 -20.98 23.99
N ALA A 117 37.10 -20.43 25.20
CA ALA A 117 37.95 -20.22 26.38
C ALA A 117 38.72 -18.89 26.54
N GLY A 118 38.35 -18.15 27.60
CA GLY A 118 39.32 -17.33 28.36
C GLY A 118 38.94 -15.88 28.65
N THR A 119 38.51 -15.64 29.89
CA THR A 119 38.89 -14.50 30.75
C THR A 119 38.51 -13.06 30.33
N GLY A 120 37.45 -12.57 31.00
CA GLY A 120 37.34 -11.22 31.60
C GLY A 120 37.84 -10.01 30.82
N GLY A 121 36.93 -9.33 30.11
CA GLY A 121 37.08 -7.95 29.69
C GLY A 121 35.70 -7.27 29.66
N SER A 122 35.48 -6.31 30.56
CA SER A 122 34.25 -5.51 30.59
C SER A 122 34.27 -4.57 29.39
N ALA A 123 33.56 -4.95 28.32
CA ALA A 123 33.39 -4.12 27.13
C ALA A 123 32.36 -3.03 27.43
N SER A 124 32.84 -1.82 27.68
CA SER A 124 32.01 -0.61 27.68
C SER A 124 31.33 -0.49 26.31
N GLY A 125 30.00 -0.60 26.30
CA GLY A 125 29.19 -0.63 25.09
C GLY A 125 29.45 0.58 24.20
N ALA A 126 29.95 0.33 22.99
CA ALA A 126 29.95 1.31 21.92
C ALA A 126 28.50 1.53 21.46
N SER A 127 28.02 2.77 21.57
CA SER A 127 26.67 3.15 21.20
C SER A 127 26.43 2.90 19.70
N ALA A 128 25.50 2.00 19.37
CA ALA A 128 25.08 1.68 18.01
C ALA A 128 24.39 2.86 17.27
N GLU A 129 24.37 4.05 17.85
CA GLU A 129 23.60 5.21 17.39
C GLU A 129 24.16 5.87 16.12
N TYR A 130 25.45 5.69 15.81
CA TYR A 130 26.12 6.41 14.72
C TYR A 130 26.33 5.59 13.44
N SER A 131 26.02 4.29 13.47
CA SER A 131 26.05 3.47 12.24
C SER A 131 24.75 3.69 11.46
N PRO A 132 24.79 4.02 10.16
CA PRO A 132 23.58 3.99 9.36
C PRO A 132 23.01 2.57 9.44
N PRO A 133 21.68 2.41 9.58
CA PRO A 133 21.07 1.09 9.58
C PRO A 133 21.54 0.33 8.33
N THR A 134 22.32 -0.73 8.54
CA THR A 134 22.80 -1.54 7.43
C THR A 134 21.60 -2.31 6.85
N PRO A 135 21.38 -2.25 5.52
CA PRO A 135 20.26 -2.96 4.90
C PRO A 135 20.35 -4.45 5.24
N GLY A 136 19.27 -5.00 5.80
CA GLY A 136 19.17 -6.41 6.19
C GLY A 136 19.30 -6.71 7.69
N LYS A 137 20.06 -5.93 8.48
CA LYS A 137 20.19 -6.15 9.95
C LYS A 137 19.33 -5.21 10.81
N TRP A 138 19.09 -3.98 10.35
CA TRP A 138 18.41 -2.94 11.15
C TRP A 138 17.14 -2.40 10.51
N TYR A 139 16.99 -2.55 9.18
CA TYR A 139 15.73 -2.35 8.49
C TYR A 139 14.92 -3.65 8.54
N PHE A 140 14.21 -3.87 9.65
CA PHE A 140 13.20 -4.93 9.71
C PHE A 140 11.95 -4.43 9.00
N TYR A 141 11.73 -4.86 7.75
CA TYR A 141 10.37 -4.94 7.23
C TYR A 141 9.66 -5.94 8.14
N GLY A 142 8.60 -5.50 8.82
CA GLY A 142 7.93 -6.29 9.86
C GLY A 142 7.71 -7.74 9.43
N GLN A 143 7.81 -8.70 10.36
CA GLN A 143 7.62 -10.10 10.02
C GLN A 143 6.14 -10.34 9.68
N GLU A 144 5.86 -10.54 8.40
CA GLU A 144 4.52 -10.88 7.94
C GLU A 144 4.12 -12.26 8.48
N ARG A 145 2.97 -12.31 9.15
CA ARG A 145 2.28 -13.55 9.48
C ARG A 145 0.98 -13.57 8.70
N HIS A 146 0.80 -14.60 7.89
CA HIS A 146 -0.37 -14.73 7.06
C HIS A 146 -1.54 -15.25 7.91
N LEU A 147 -2.49 -14.37 8.23
CA LEU A 147 -3.82 -14.79 8.70
C LEU A 147 -4.75 -14.95 7.50
N ASN A 148 -5.69 -15.89 7.58
CA ASN A 148 -6.70 -16.09 6.52
C ASN A 148 -7.72 -14.94 6.46
N ASP A 149 -7.79 -14.10 7.50
CA ASP A 149 -8.48 -12.80 7.50
C ASP A 149 -7.67 -11.79 8.32
N CYS A 150 -6.93 -10.94 7.59
CA CYS A 150 -6.17 -9.81 8.12
C CYS A 150 -7.11 -8.58 8.31
N PRO A 151 -6.75 -7.61 9.18
CA PRO A 151 -7.68 -6.63 9.75
C PRO A 151 -8.48 -5.83 8.70
N GLY A 152 -9.80 -5.78 8.97
CA GLY A 152 -10.86 -5.55 8.01
C GLY A 152 -11.88 -6.70 7.98
N ASP A 153 -11.61 -7.84 8.63
CA ASP A 153 -12.52 -9.02 8.65
C ASP A 153 -12.89 -9.46 7.21
N GLY A 154 -11.93 -9.35 6.28
CA GLY A 154 -12.11 -9.55 4.85
C GLY A 154 -12.66 -8.32 4.08
N TYR A 155 -13.16 -7.29 4.76
CA TYR A 155 -13.76 -6.09 4.16
C TYR A 155 -13.27 -4.76 4.76
N GLN A 156 -12.44 -4.04 4.00
CA GLN A 156 -12.10 -2.65 4.31
C GLN A 156 -13.28 -1.74 3.91
N LYS A 157 -14.00 -1.24 4.91
CA LYS A 157 -15.08 -0.24 4.74
C LYS A 157 -14.54 1.16 4.55
#